data_AF-A0A1H3FF17-F1
#
_entry.id   AF-A0A1H3FF17-F1
#
_cell.length_a   1.000
_cell.length_b   1.000
_cell.length_c   1.000
_cell.angle_alpha   90.00
_cell.angle_beta   90.00
_cell.angle_gamma   90.00
#
_symmetry.space_group_name_H-M   'P 1'
#
loop_
_entity.id
_entity.type
_entity.pdbx_description
1 polymer ?
#
loop_
_entity_poly.entity_id
_entity_poly.type
_entity_poly.pdbx_seq_one_letter_code
_entity_poly.pdbx_strand_id
1 'polypeptide(L)'
;MSDYITLARKAIESQYKGLCTIYEYVEIEEPDTGETIVSPEPVPVHENVPCKLSKKTIAAADGGEVANTIKYEPVLFISPDIEVKSGSKIVVTQHGVTREYVKSGEPFVYETHQEIMLQRADTT
;
A
#
# COMPACT_ATOMS: atom_id res chain seq x y z
N MET A 1 1.50 -25.13 0.04
CA MET A 1 2.08 -24.35 -1.07
C MET A 1 2.84 -25.32 -1.97
N SER A 2 2.56 -25.36 -3.28
CA SER A 2 3.38 -26.16 -4.22
C SER A 2 4.79 -25.56 -4.35
N ASP A 3 5.80 -26.40 -4.63
CA ASP A 3 7.18 -25.95 -4.88
C ASP A 3 7.24 -24.86 -5.96
N TYR A 4 6.38 -24.96 -6.98
CA TYR A 4 6.27 -23.97 -8.05
C TYR A 4 5.83 -22.59 -7.54
N ILE A 5 4.83 -22.54 -6.66
CA ILE A 5 4.31 -21.27 -6.11
C ILE A 5 5.35 -20.62 -5.20
N THR A 6 6.10 -21.42 -4.43
CA THR A 6 7.20 -20.91 -3.60
C THR A 6 8.29 -20.26 -4.45
N LEU A 7 8.68 -20.89 -5.57
CA LEU A 7 9.65 -20.33 -6.51
C LEU A 7 9.13 -19.05 -7.18
N ALA A 8 7.86 -19.04 -7.59
CA ALA A 8 7.23 -17.87 -8.19
C ALA A 8 7.16 -16.69 -7.21
N ARG A 9 6.74 -16.94 -5.96
CA ARG A 9 6.74 -15.94 -4.88
C ARG A 9 8.13 -15.35 -4.67
N LYS A 10 9.15 -16.20 -4.51
CA LYS A 10 10.53 -15.74 -4.36
C LYS A 10 11.02 -14.89 -5.53
N ALA A 11 10.65 -15.26 -6.76
CA ALA A 11 11.00 -14.48 -7.95
C ALA A 11 10.32 -13.11 -7.96
N ILE A 12 9.03 -13.02 -7.60
CA ILE A 12 8.29 -11.76 -7.51
C ILE A 12 8.85 -10.87 -6.39
N GLU A 13 9.01 -11.42 -5.19
CA GLU A 13 9.53 -10.71 -4.02
C GLU A 13 10.98 -10.25 -4.24
N SER A 14 11.77 -10.93 -5.08
CA SER A 14 13.11 -10.44 -5.45
C SER A 14 13.11 -9.08 -6.15
N GLN A 15 11.96 -8.66 -6.69
CA GLN A 15 11.74 -7.34 -7.30
C GLN A 15 11.31 -6.27 -6.29
N TYR A 16 11.11 -6.62 -5.02
CA TYR A 16 10.75 -5.67 -3.98
C TYR A 16 11.97 -4.84 -3.60
N LYS A 17 12.14 -3.71 -4.30
CA LYS A 17 13.24 -2.75 -4.11
C LYS A 17 12.85 -1.58 -3.20
N GLY A 18 11.61 -1.57 -2.73
CA GLY A 18 11.11 -0.58 -1.78
C GLY A 18 10.83 -1.21 -0.42
N LEU A 19 10.67 -0.32 0.57
CA LEU A 19 10.15 -0.63 1.88
C LEU A 19 8.90 0.23 2.11
N CYS A 20 7.87 -0.33 2.73
CA CYS A 20 6.73 0.44 3.18
C CYS A 20 6.46 0.28 4.68
N THR A 21 5.88 1.33 5.26
CA THR A 21 5.26 1.30 6.58
C THR A 21 3.78 1.58 6.42
N ILE A 22 2.94 0.74 7.01
CA ILE A 22 1.48 0.83 6.98
C ILE A 22 1.02 1.35 8.34
N TYR A 23 0.21 2.40 8.30
CA TYR A 23 -0.35 3.08 9.46
C TYR A 23 -1.86 2.96 9.48
N GLU A 24 -2.41 2.60 10.64
CA GLU A 24 -3.84 2.40 10.84
C GLU A 24 -4.30 3.01 12.16
N TYR A 25 -5.58 3.38 12.21
CA TYR A 25 -6.26 3.64 13.47
C TYR A 25 -6.57 2.30 14.14
N VAL A 26 -6.17 2.15 15.40
CA VAL A 26 -6.33 0.90 16.17
C VAL A 26 -7.08 1.17 17.46
N GLU A 27 -7.70 0.13 18.02
CA GLU A 27 -8.27 0.21 19.37
C GLU A 27 -7.14 0.19 20.40
N ILE A 28 -7.17 1.15 21.33
CA ILE A 28 -6.23 1.29 22.45
C ILE A 28 -7.03 1.45 23.74
N GLU A 29 -6.47 1.01 24.87
CA GLU A 29 -7.00 1.37 26.18
C GLU A 29 -6.52 2.78 26.55
N GLU A 30 -7.45 3.66 26.90
CA GLU A 30 -7.14 5.00 27.38
C GLU A 30 -6.44 4.92 28.74
N PRO A 31 -5.24 5.51 28.91
CA PRO A 31 -4.47 5.36 30.15
C PRO A 31 -5.18 5.88 31.42
N ASP A 32 -6.01 6.91 31.27
CA ASP A 32 -6.62 7.61 32.41
C ASP A 32 -7.96 6.97 32.85
N THR A 33 -8.75 6.45 31.91
CA THR A 33 -10.09 5.88 32.18
C THR A 33 -10.13 4.35 32.08
N GLY A 34 -9.19 3.73 31.36
CA GLY A 34 -9.23 2.32 31.01
C GLY A 34 -10.26 1.96 29.92
N GLU A 35 -10.91 2.95 29.29
CA GLU A 35 -11.87 2.71 28.21
C GLU A 35 -11.16 2.34 26.90
N THR A 36 -11.75 1.43 26.12
CA THR A 36 -11.26 1.14 24.77
C THR A 36 -11.72 2.23 23.80
N ILE A 37 -10.76 2.96 23.24
CA ILE A 37 -10.99 4.03 22.27
C ILE A 37 -10.22 3.76 20.97
N VAL A 38 -10.59 4.44 19.89
CA VAL A 38 -9.76 4.45 18.67
C VAL A 38 -8.59 5.40 18.89
N SER A 39 -7.39 5.02 18.43
CA SER A 39 -6.19 5.84 18.56
C SER A 39 -6.41 7.24 17.94
N PRO A 40 -5.92 8.32 18.59
CA PRO A 40 -6.13 9.68 18.08
C PRO A 40 -5.35 9.97 16.80
N GLU A 41 -4.25 9.24 16.58
CA GLU A 41 -3.41 9.28 15.38
C GLU A 41 -3.22 7.85 14.85
N PRO A 42 -2.98 7.67 13.54
CA PRO A 42 -2.72 6.36 12.98
C PRO A 42 -1.33 5.87 13.43
N VAL A 43 -1.26 4.63 13.92
CA VAL A 43 -0.03 4.01 14.43
C VAL A 43 0.53 3.02 13.41
N PRO A 44 1.85 2.80 13.37
CA PRO A 44 2.43 1.80 12.48
C PRO A 44 2.00 0.39 12.91
N VAL A 45 1.33 -0.33 12.01
CA VAL A 45 0.92 -1.73 12.23
C VAL A 45 1.85 -2.72 11.52
N HIS A 46 2.52 -2.27 10.46
CA HIS A 46 3.55 -3.02 9.76
C HIS A 46 4.69 -2.07 9.35
N GLU A 47 5.91 -2.37 9.78
CA GLU A 47 7.07 -1.51 9.56
C GLU A 47 8.10 -2.17 8.63
N ASN A 48 8.70 -1.35 7.75
CA ASN A 48 9.79 -1.78 6.87
C ASN A 48 9.48 -3.05 6.06
N VAL A 49 8.23 -3.17 5.58
CA VAL A 49 7.81 -4.33 4.79
C VAL A 49 8.37 -4.23 3.39
N PRO A 50 9.06 -5.26 2.87
CA PRO A 50 9.50 -5.30 1.48
C PRO A 50 8.31 -5.17 0.53
N CYS A 51 8.39 -4.21 -0.39
CA CYS A 51 7.35 -3.97 -1.37
C CYS A 51 7.94 -3.52 -2.71
N LYS A 52 7.10 -3.48 -3.74
CA LYS A 52 7.40 -2.82 -5.01
C LYS A 52 6.29 -1.84 -5.35
N LEU A 53 6.66 -0.57 -5.44
CA LEU A 53 5.80 0.46 -6.00
C LEU A 53 5.92 0.45 -7.52
N SER A 54 4.78 0.25 -8.18
CA SER A 54 4.65 0.25 -9.64
C SER A 54 3.55 1.22 -10.07
N LYS A 55 3.23 1.21 -11.36
CA LYS A 55 2.18 2.01 -11.95
C LYS A 55 1.39 1.21 -12.97
N LYS A 56 0.08 1.45 -13.02
CA LYS A 56 -0.80 1.04 -14.11
C LYS A 56 -1.12 2.27 -14.96
N THR A 57 -0.86 2.20 -16.26
CA THR A 57 -1.22 3.30 -17.17
C THR A 57 -2.72 3.33 -17.35
N ILE A 58 -3.32 4.51 -17.21
CA ILE A 58 -4.73 4.74 -17.53
C ILE A 58 -4.79 5.37 -18.92
N ALA A 59 -5.61 4.81 -19.82
CA ALA A 59 -5.87 5.45 -21.11
C ALA A 59 -6.64 6.76 -20.86
N ALA A 60 -6.24 7.85 -21.53
CA ALA A 60 -7.00 9.10 -21.45
C ALA A 60 -8.40 8.88 -22.04
N ALA A 61 -9.44 9.31 -21.33
CA ALA A 61 -10.76 9.45 -21.95
C ALA A 61 -10.64 10.52 -23.04
N ASP A 62 -11.06 10.22 -24.26
CA ASP A 62 -11.05 11.16 -25.38
C ASP A 62 -11.90 12.40 -25.03
N GLY A 63 -11.24 13.54 -24.83
CA GLY A 63 -11.90 14.84 -24.79
C GLY A 63 -11.44 15.77 -23.66
N GLY A 64 -10.59 16.74 -24.01
CA GLY A 64 -10.43 17.99 -23.26
C GLY A 64 -9.12 18.14 -22.49
N GLU A 65 -8.44 19.27 -22.73
CA GLU A 65 -7.18 19.66 -22.11
C GLU A 65 -7.23 19.65 -20.58
N VAL A 66 -6.31 18.91 -19.93
CA VAL A 66 -5.75 19.31 -18.63
C VAL A 66 -4.28 18.88 -18.57
N ALA A 67 -3.38 19.85 -18.66
CA ALA A 67 -1.99 19.68 -18.26
C ALA A 67 -1.94 19.46 -16.73
N ASN A 68 -1.20 18.43 -16.29
CA ASN A 68 -0.91 18.00 -14.90
C ASN A 68 -1.69 16.84 -14.25
N THR A 69 -2.64 16.18 -14.91
CA THR A 69 -3.26 14.98 -14.31
C THR A 69 -2.30 13.79 -14.38
N ILE A 70 -2.00 13.16 -13.23
CA ILE A 70 -1.20 11.93 -13.15
C ILE A 70 -1.92 10.85 -14.00
N LYS A 71 -1.36 10.52 -15.17
CA LYS A 71 -1.95 9.55 -16.12
C LYS A 71 -1.73 8.09 -15.73
N TYR A 72 -1.44 7.83 -14.47
CA TYR A 72 -1.16 6.49 -13.97
C TYR A 72 -1.70 6.31 -12.56
N GLU A 73 -2.16 5.10 -12.28
CA GLU A 73 -2.54 4.68 -10.95
C GLU A 73 -1.33 4.02 -10.27
N PRO A 74 -0.87 4.51 -9.11
CA PRO A 74 0.15 3.80 -8.35
C PRO A 74 -0.41 2.48 -7.82
N VAL A 75 0.38 1.41 -7.94
CA VAL A 75 0.03 0.06 -7.48
C VAL A 75 1.14 -0.47 -6.58
N LEU A 76 0.78 -0.90 -5.38
CA LEU A 76 1.68 -1.53 -4.44
C LEU A 76 1.62 -3.05 -4.59
N PHE A 77 2.77 -3.65 -4.86
CA PHE A 77 2.96 -5.10 -4.80
C PHE A 77 3.59 -5.44 -3.46
N ILE A 78 2.94 -6.30 -2.69
CA ILE A 78 3.36 -6.69 -1.34
C ILE A 78 3.01 -8.17 -1.10
N SER A 79 3.61 -8.77 -0.07
CA SER A 79 3.27 -10.13 0.37
C SER A 79 1.74 -10.29 0.57
N PRO A 80 1.14 -11.43 0.16
CA PRO A 80 -0.29 -11.66 0.34
C PRO A 80 -0.68 -11.89 1.81
N ASP A 81 0.30 -12.06 2.70
CA ASP A 81 0.10 -12.32 4.13
C ASP A 81 -0.07 -11.02 4.95
N ILE A 82 0.12 -9.86 4.31
CA ILE A 82 0.00 -8.55 4.94
C ILE A 82 -1.42 -8.04 4.75
N GLU A 83 -2.17 -7.94 5.85
CA GLU A 83 -3.48 -7.31 5.79
C GLU A 83 -3.33 -5.78 5.77
N VAL A 84 -4.06 -5.12 4.88
CA VAL A 84 -4.06 -3.65 4.78
C VAL A 84 -5.50 -3.17 4.77
N LYS A 85 -5.93 -2.51 5.84
CA LYS A 85 -7.30 -2.03 5.96
C LYS A 85 -7.62 -0.90 4.98
N SER A 86 -8.89 -0.74 4.66
CA SER A 86 -9.34 0.37 3.84
C SER A 86 -8.97 1.71 4.49
N GLY A 87 -8.46 2.67 3.71
CA GLY A 87 -8.05 3.97 4.21
C GLY A 87 -6.72 4.01 4.96
N SER A 88 -6.01 2.88 5.11
CA SER A 88 -4.68 2.86 5.75
C SER A 88 -3.72 3.81 5.03
N LYS A 89 -2.96 4.57 5.81
CA LYS A 89 -1.86 5.40 5.31
C LYS A 89 -0.65 4.50 5.05
N ILE A 90 -0.02 4.68 3.90
CA ILE A 90 1.11 3.85 3.47
C ILE A 90 2.24 4.77 3.05
N VAL A 91 3.35 4.70 3.78
CA VAL A 91 4.57 5.44 3.45
C VAL A 91 5.52 4.50 2.73
N VAL A 92 5.84 4.79 1.48
CA VAL A 92 6.71 3.94 0.65
C VAL A 92 8.01 4.65 0.33
N THR A 93 9.13 3.99 0.57
CA THR A 93 10.47 4.42 0.13
C THR A 93 10.99 3.46 -0.92
N GLN A 94 11.24 3.94 -2.15
CA GLN A 94 11.81 3.13 -3.23
C GLN A 94 12.79 3.97 -4.05
N HIS A 95 13.99 3.42 -4.31
CA HIS A 95 15.07 4.10 -5.06
C HIS A 95 15.39 5.51 -4.53
N GLY A 96 15.44 5.67 -3.21
CA GLY A 96 15.77 6.95 -2.56
C GLY A 96 14.64 7.99 -2.56
N VAL A 97 13.43 7.63 -3.02
CA VAL A 97 12.26 8.51 -3.00
C VAL A 97 11.23 7.97 -2.02
N THR A 98 10.82 8.82 -1.08
CA THR A 98 9.76 8.53 -0.10
C THR A 98 8.50 9.29 -0.45
N ARG A 99 7.34 8.61 -0.43
CA ARG A 99 6.02 9.20 -0.69
C ARG A 99 4.96 8.59 0.19
N GLU A 100 3.92 9.38 0.46
CA GLU A 100 2.75 8.96 1.23
C GLU A 100 1.58 8.66 0.30
N TYR A 101 0.88 7.58 0.63
CA TYR A 101 -0.27 7.08 -0.10
C TYR A 101 -1.38 6.69 0.87
N VAL A 102 -2.58 6.54 0.34
CA VAL A 102 -3.73 5.93 1.01
C VAL A 102 -4.15 4.71 0.20
N LYS A 103 -4.46 3.60 0.87
CA LYS A 103 -5.06 2.44 0.20
C LYS A 103 -6.38 2.84 -0.47
N SER A 104 -6.50 2.54 -1.76
CA SER A 104 -7.69 2.75 -2.58
C SER A 104 -8.18 1.42 -3.13
N GLY A 105 -9.51 1.26 -3.22
CA GLY A 105 -10.14 0.06 -3.77
C GLY A 105 -9.86 -1.24 -3.00
N GLU A 106 -10.34 -2.34 -3.56
CA GLU A 106 -10.09 -3.70 -3.08
C GLU A 106 -8.76 -4.23 -3.64
N PRO A 107 -7.95 -4.92 -2.81
CA PRO A 107 -6.72 -5.53 -3.28
C PRO A 107 -7.01 -6.74 -4.17
N PHE A 108 -6.17 -6.95 -5.18
CA PHE A 108 -6.14 -8.20 -5.94
C PHE A 108 -5.14 -9.15 -5.29
N VAL A 109 -5.63 -10.21 -4.67
CA VAL A 109 -4.79 -11.16 -3.90
C VAL A 109 -4.48 -12.40 -4.73
N TYR A 110 -3.20 -12.76 -4.81
CA TYR A 110 -2.68 -13.99 -5.40
C TYR A 110 -1.97 -14.83 -4.33
N GLU A 111 -1.69 -16.11 -4.61
CA GLU A 111 -0.92 -16.96 -3.67
C GLU A 111 0.52 -16.45 -3.42
N THR A 112 1.04 -15.62 -4.33
CA THR A 112 2.45 -15.16 -4.31
C THR A 112 2.62 -13.72 -3.86
N HIS A 113 1.61 -12.88 -4.04
CA HIS A 113 1.62 -11.44 -3.76
C HIS A 113 0.19 -10.92 -3.76
N GLN A 114 0.00 -9.68 -3.35
CA GLN A 114 -1.21 -8.93 -3.63
C GLN A 114 -0.86 -7.60 -4.30
N GLU A 115 -1.81 -7.08 -5.06
CA GLU A 115 -1.76 -5.76 -5.70
C GLU A 115 -2.77 -4.84 -5.02
N ILE A 116 -2.29 -3.72 -4.49
CA ILE A 116 -3.11 -2.72 -3.79
C ILE A 116 -3.08 -1.42 -4.58
N MET A 117 -4.23 -0.95 -5.02
CA MET A 117 -4.32 0.37 -5.66
C MET A 117 -4.11 1.46 -4.62
N LEU A 118 -3.39 2.52 -5.00
CA LEU A 118 -3.03 3.59 -4.09
C LEU A 118 -3.45 4.94 -4.66
N GLN A 119 -3.90 5.84 -3.78
CA GLN A 119 -4.02 7.26 -4.08
C GLN A 119 -2.88 8.02 -3.40
N ARG A 120 -2.34 9.06 -4.05
CA ARG A 120 -1.32 9.89 -3.40
C ARG A 120 -1.98 10.83 -2.39
N ALA A 121 -1.39 10.93 -1.19
CA ALA A 121 -1.94 11.77 -0.13
C ALA A 121 -1.88 13.28 -0.44
N ASP A 122 -0.97 13.73 -1.31
CA ASP A 122 -0.88 15.14 -1.74
C ASP A 122 -1.94 15.57 -2.77
N THR A 123 -2.81 14.64 -3.16
CA THR A 123 -3.91 14.89 -4.13
C THR A 123 -5.30 14.62 -3.55
N THR A 124 -5.37 14.43 -2.22
CA THR A 124 -6.61 14.16 -1.47
C THR A 124 -7.01 15.38 -0.65
#